data_AF-A0A8T4KN66-F1
#
_entry.id   AF-A0A8T4KN66-F1
#
_cell.length_a   1.000
_cell.length_b   1.000
_cell.length_c   1.000
_cell.angle_alpha   90.00
_cell.angle_beta   90.00
_cell.angle_gamma   90.00
#
_symmetry.space_group_name_H-M   'P 1'
#
loop_
_entity.id
_entity.type
_entity.pdbx_description
1 polymer ?
#
loop_
_entity_poly.entity_id
_entity_poly.type
_entity_poly.pdbx_seq_one_letter_code
_entity_poly.pdbx_strand_id
1 'polypeptide(L)'
;MIALKILAVLDLIGALGLILGASISGNPFFFWIGIIILAKGLWSVFTSAIAGYFADWMGWTDTVSALILITAVQGLFIGILSWIWIIMVLKAVYTLLSSF
;
A
#
# COMPACT_ATOMS: atom_id res chain seq x y z
N MET A 1 19.06 -5.16 2.29
CA MET A 1 18.76 -5.02 0.85
C MET A 1 17.64 -5.95 0.37
N ILE A 2 17.71 -7.27 0.60
CA ILE A 2 16.67 -8.22 0.13
C ILE A 2 15.28 -7.93 0.72
N ALA A 3 15.18 -7.59 2.01
CA ALA A 3 13.91 -7.28 2.66
C ALA A 3 13.17 -6.08 2.02
N LEU A 4 13.89 -5.03 1.64
CA LEU A 4 13.31 -3.85 0.98
C LEU A 4 12.72 -4.19 -0.40
N LYS A 5 13.37 -5.10 -1.14
CA LYS A 5 12.88 -5.58 -2.43
C LYS A 5 11.59 -6.39 -2.29
N ILE A 6 11.50 -7.25 -1.27
CA ILE A 6 10.28 -8.01 -0.97
C ILE A 6 9.12 -7.05 -0.63
N LEU A 7 9.39 -6.03 0.19
CA LEU A 7 8.39 -5.03 0.55
C LEU A 7 7.93 -4.20 -0.66
N ALA A 8 8.82 -3.88 -1.61
CA ALA A 8 8.46 -3.18 -2.83
C ALA A 8 7.63 -4.05 -3.79
N VAL A 9 7.91 -5.35 -3.88
CA VAL A 9 7.06 -6.30 -4.62
C VAL A 9 5.68 -6.38 -3.99
N LEU A 10 5.59 -6.40 -2.66
CA LEU A 10 4.31 -6.40 -1.95
C LEU A 10 3.49 -5.14 -2.24
N ASP A 11 4.14 -3.97 -2.32
CA ASP A 11 3.50 -2.71 -2.72
C ASP A 11 2.98 -2.76 -4.17
N LEU A 12 3.72 -3.37 -5.10
CA LEU A 12 3.26 -3.59 -6.47
C LEU A 12 2.04 -4.50 -6.54
N ILE A 13 1.99 -5.56 -5.74
CA ILE A 13 0.82 -6.45 -5.69
C ILE A 13 -0.39 -5.72 -5.11
N GLY A 14 -0.18 -4.89 -4.08
CA GLY A 14 -1.22 -4.00 -3.54
C GLY A 14 -1.75 -3.03 -4.60
N ALA A 15 -0.85 -2.40 -5.36
CA ALA A 15 -1.21 -1.51 -6.45
C ALA A 15 -2.02 -2.22 -7.55
N LEU A 16 -1.64 -3.45 -7.91
CA LEU A 16 -2.40 -4.29 -8.84
C LEU A 16 -3.81 -4.57 -8.33
N GLY A 17 -3.97 -4.88 -7.04
CA GLY A 17 -5.28 -5.04 -6.43
C GLY A 17 -6.15 -3.78 -6.54
N LEU A 18 -5.55 -2.60 -6.35
CA LEU A 18 -6.24 -1.32 -6.50
C LEU A 18 -6.64 -1.01 -7.96
N ILE A 19 -5.82 -1.41 -8.94
CA ILE A 19 -6.15 -1.31 -10.37
C ILE A 19 -7.35 -2.19 -10.71
N LEU A 20 -7.41 -3.40 -10.17
CA LEU A 20 -8.52 -4.33 -10.39
C LEU A 20 -9.82 -3.87 -9.72
N GLY A 21 -9.73 -3.02 -8.69
CA GLY A 21 -10.85 -2.29 -8.10
C GLY A 21 -11.96 -3.19 -7.57
N ALA A 22 -13.20 -3.03 -8.03
CA ALA A 22 -14.32 -3.87 -7.59
C ALA A 22 -14.17 -5.36 -7.98
N SER A 23 -13.30 -5.68 -8.95
CA SER A 23 -13.13 -7.05 -9.46
C SER A 23 -12.47 -8.00 -8.44
N ILE A 24 -11.85 -7.46 -7.39
CA ILE A 24 -11.23 -8.25 -6.31
C ILE A 24 -12.17 -8.49 -5.12
N SER A 25 -13.44 -8.07 -5.22
CA SER A 25 -14.45 -8.30 -4.18
C SER A 25 -14.53 -9.77 -3.79
N GLY A 26 -14.50 -10.05 -2.49
CA GLY A 26 -14.56 -11.41 -1.93
C GLY A 26 -13.27 -12.22 -2.05
N ASN A 27 -12.17 -11.66 -2.59
CA ASN A 27 -10.90 -12.37 -2.69
C ASN A 27 -10.06 -12.23 -1.40
N PRO A 28 -9.90 -13.30 -0.60
CA PRO A 28 -9.19 -13.24 0.68
C PRO A 28 -7.70 -12.93 0.52
N PHE A 29 -7.10 -13.23 -0.64
CA PHE A 29 -5.69 -12.94 -0.90
C PHE A 29 -5.41 -11.44 -0.84
N PHE A 30 -6.22 -10.63 -1.53
CA PHE A 30 -6.07 -9.17 -1.53
C PHE A 30 -6.41 -8.55 -0.17
N PHE A 31 -7.28 -9.18 0.61
CA PHE A 31 -7.56 -8.76 1.98
C PHE A 31 -6.32 -8.90 2.87
N TRP A 32 -5.67 -10.06 2.84
CA TRP A 32 -4.44 -10.29 3.61
C TRP A 32 -3.29 -9.40 3.16
N ILE A 33 -3.15 -9.15 1.85
CA ILE A 33 -2.19 -8.17 1.33
C ILE A 33 -2.48 -6.78 1.88
N GLY A 34 -3.74 -6.36 1.87
CA GLY A 34 -4.16 -5.09 2.48
C GLY A 34 -3.76 -5.00 3.94
N ILE A 35 -3.99 -6.05 4.73
CA ILE A 35 -3.59 -6.08 6.15
C ILE A 35 -2.07 -5.92 6.31
N ILE A 36 -1.28 -6.61 5.49
CA ILE A 36 0.19 -6.54 5.58
C ILE A 36 0.70 -5.15 5.21
N ILE A 37 0.17 -4.54 4.12
CA ILE A 37 0.52 -3.18 3.72
C ILE A 37 0.10 -2.19 4.81
N LEU A 38 -1.08 -2.37 5.41
CA LEU A 38 -1.57 -1.52 6.49
C LEU A 38 -0.63 -1.57 7.71
N ALA A 39 -0.25 -2.77 8.15
CA ALA A 39 0.63 -2.94 9.29
C ALA A 39 2.01 -2.28 9.05
N LYS A 40 2.55 -2.45 7.84
CA LYS A 40 3.79 -1.79 7.41
C LYS A 40 3.65 -0.26 7.40
N GLY A 41 2.58 0.28 6.82
CA GLY A 41 2.32 1.72 6.74
C GLY A 41 2.19 2.35 8.12
N LEU A 42 1.38 1.74 9.00
CA LEU A 42 1.21 2.17 10.38
C LEU A 42 2.52 2.13 11.17
N TRP A 43 3.32 1.06 10.99
CA TRP A 43 4.64 0.97 11.62
C TRP A 43 5.56 2.11 11.16
N SER A 44 5.55 2.44 9.86
CA SER A 44 6.33 3.55 9.30
C SER A 44 5.90 4.89 9.91
N VAL A 45 4.60 5.20 9.92
CA VAL A 45 4.06 6.43 10.51
C VAL A 45 4.37 6.53 12.01
N PHE A 46 4.25 5.42 12.74
CA PHE A 46 4.51 5.42 14.18
C PHE A 46 5.98 5.64 14.51
N THR A 47 6.87 4.96 13.80
CA THR A 47 8.32 5.12 13.98
C THR A 47 8.79 6.51 13.55
N SER A 48 8.23 7.08 12.49
CA SER A 48 8.54 8.44 12.05
C SER A 48 8.05 9.48 13.06
N ALA A 49 6.85 9.31 13.62
CA ALA A 49 6.29 10.19 14.63
C ALA A 49 7.14 10.20 15.91
N ILE A 50 7.63 9.04 16.37
CA ILE A 50 8.57 8.95 17.49
C ILE A 50 9.87 9.70 17.20
N ALA A 51 10.36 9.64 15.97
CA ALA A 51 11.55 10.36 15.53
C ALA A 51 11.32 11.87 15.30
N GLY A 52 10.10 12.39 15.53
CA GLY A 52 9.74 13.79 15.33
C GLY A 52 9.32 14.17 13.90
N TYR A 53 9.19 13.19 13.00
CA TYR A 53 8.79 13.37 11.60
C TYR A 53 7.33 12.92 11.41
N PHE A 54 6.40 13.86 11.52
CA PHE A 54 4.96 13.58 11.39
C PHE A 54 4.47 13.47 9.93
N ALA A 55 5.26 13.97 8.98
CA ALA A 55 4.93 13.97 7.55
C ALA A 55 5.60 12.82 6.78
N ASP A 56 5.54 11.60 7.31
CA ASP A 56 5.98 10.42 6.58
C ASP A 56 4.98 10.06 5.47
N TRP A 57 5.12 10.74 4.34
CA TRP A 57 4.29 10.52 3.16
C TRP A 57 4.34 9.08 2.66
N MET A 58 5.45 8.36 2.88
CA MET A 58 5.57 6.96 2.50
C MET A 58 4.69 6.08 3.40
N GLY A 59 4.72 6.26 4.71
CA GLY A 59 3.86 5.52 5.63
C GLY A 59 2.36 5.80 5.42
N TRP A 60 2.01 7.07 5.18
CA TRP A 60 0.63 7.47 4.94
C TRP A 60 0.07 6.90 3.63
N THR A 61 0.85 6.91 2.55
CA THR A 61 0.43 6.33 1.27
C THR A 61 0.14 4.84 1.39
N ASP A 62 0.96 4.07 2.10
CA ASP A 62 0.72 2.63 2.36
C ASP A 62 -0.53 2.41 3.21
N THR A 63 -0.74 3.25 4.23
CA THR A 63 -1.88 3.13 5.13
C THR A 63 -3.19 3.40 4.38
N VAL A 64 -3.24 4.47 3.59
CA VAL A 64 -4.44 4.85 2.83
C VAL A 64 -4.71 3.83 1.72
N SER A 65 -3.69 3.41 0.98
CA SER A 65 -3.83 2.43 -0.10
C SER A 65 -4.31 1.08 0.41
N ALA A 66 -3.81 0.63 1.56
CA ALA A 66 -4.25 -0.58 2.21
C ALA A 66 -5.71 -0.52 2.66
N LEU A 67 -6.15 0.60 3.24
CA LEU A 67 -7.56 0.80 3.61
C LEU A 67 -8.48 0.75 2.39
N ILE A 68 -8.08 1.35 1.28
CA ILE A 68 -8.84 1.28 0.02
C ILE A 68 -8.88 -0.15 -0.51
N LEU A 69 -7.76 -0.87 -0.45
CA LEU A 69 -7.71 -2.26 -0.90
C LEU A 69 -8.61 -3.16 -0.06
N ILE A 70 -8.59 -3.02 1.27
CA ILE A 70 -9.45 -3.78 2.19
C ILE A 70 -10.93 -3.49 1.93
N THR A 71 -11.30 -2.22 1.79
CA THR A 71 -12.68 -1.82 1.50
C THR A 71 -13.14 -2.28 0.11
N ALA A 72 -12.25 -2.26 -0.90
CA ALA A 72 -12.52 -2.81 -2.22
C ALA A 72 -12.82 -4.32 -2.18
N VAL A 73 -12.09 -5.09 -1.35
CA VAL A 73 -12.39 -6.53 -1.16
C VAL A 73 -13.76 -6.75 -0.50
N GLN A 74 -14.21 -5.82 0.34
CA GLN A 74 -15.55 -5.85 0.94
C GLN A 74 -16.66 -5.37 -0.01
N GLY A 75 -16.34 -5.04 -1.27
CA GLY A 75 -17.29 -4.54 -2.26
C GLY A 75 -17.56 -3.03 -2.15
N LEU A 76 -16.89 -2.33 -1.25
CA LEU A 76 -16.98 -0.88 -1.09
C LEU A 76 -15.88 -0.20 -1.91
N PHE A 77 -16.09 -0.11 -3.21
CA PHE A 77 -15.14 0.55 -4.11
C PHE A 77 -15.36 2.07 -4.15
N ILE A 78 -14.39 2.83 -3.66
CA ILE A 78 -14.39 4.29 -3.71
C ILE A 78 -13.68 4.75 -4.98
N GLY A 79 -14.43 4.94 -6.07
CA GLY A 79 -13.86 5.29 -7.38
C GLY A 79 -13.01 6.57 -7.41
N ILE A 80 -13.29 7.54 -6.52
CA ILE A 80 -12.49 8.77 -6.37
C ILE A 80 -11.05 8.47 -5.92
N LEU A 81 -10.86 7.41 -5.13
CA LEU A 81 -9.55 7.01 -4.60
C LEU A 81 -8.82 6.02 -5.51
N SER A 82 -9.40 5.69 -6.67
CA SER A 82 -8.77 4.77 -7.63
C SER A 82 -7.38 5.26 -8.05
N TRP A 83 -7.15 6.55 -8.23
CA TRP A 83 -5.87 7.11 -8.67
C TRP A 83 -4.67 6.83 -7.72
N ILE A 84 -4.91 6.39 -6.48
CA ILE A 84 -3.85 6.08 -5.51
C ILE A 84 -2.95 4.92 -5.96
N TRP A 85 -3.42 4.03 -6.86
CA TRP A 85 -2.57 2.99 -7.42
C TRP A 85 -1.35 3.57 -8.17
N ILE A 86 -1.49 4.74 -8.82
CA ILE A 86 -0.38 5.39 -9.54
C ILE A 86 0.74 5.74 -8.57
N ILE A 87 0.37 6.35 -7.43
CA ILE A 87 1.32 6.74 -6.39
C ILE A 87 2.01 5.51 -5.80
N MET A 88 1.27 4.42 -5.57
CA MET A 88 1.86 3.16 -5.10
C MET A 88 2.85 2.56 -6.10
N VAL A 89 2.52 2.54 -7.40
CA VAL A 89 3.42 2.04 -8.45
C VAL A 89 4.70 2.88 -8.50
N LEU A 90 4.57 4.21 -8.55
CA LEU A 90 5.71 5.12 -8.60
C LEU A 90 6.61 4.96 -7.37
N LYS A 91 6.02 4.84 -6.18
CA LYS A 91 6.75 4.58 -4.94
C LYS A 91 7.47 3.24 -4.97
N ALA A 92 6.80 2.16 -5.37
CA ALA A 92 7.41 0.85 -5.41
C ALA A 92 8.59 0.78 -6.40
N VAL A 93 8.45 1.43 -7.56
CA VAL A 93 9.55 1.59 -8.53
C VAL A 93 10.70 2.39 -7.94
N TYR A 94 10.41 3.50 -7.26
CA TYR A 94 11.43 4.30 -6.56
C TYR A 94 12.20 3.45 -5.54
N THR A 95 11.51 2.68 -4.69
CA THR A 95 12.15 1.79 -3.70
C THR A 95 12.98 0.68 -4.34
N LEU A 96 12.54 0.12 -5.48
CA LEU A 96 13.33 -0.85 -6.23
C LEU A 96 14.61 -0.26 -6.81
N LEU A 97 14.55 0.96 -7.34
CA LEU A 97 15.72 1.64 -7.92
C LEU A 97 16.69 2.16 -6.86
N SER A 98 16.19 2.68 -5.74
CA SER A 98 17.01 3.21 -4.64
C SER A 98 17.63 2.12 -3.75
N SER A 99 17.30 0.85 -4.00
CA SER A 99 17.83 -0.31 -3.26
C SER A 99 18.93 -1.06 -4.02
N PHE A 100 19.47 -0.45 -5.09
CA PHE A 100 20.73 -0.79 -5.75
C PHE A 100 21.85 0.12 -5.24
#